data_AF-A0A2V1APB4-F1
#
_entry.id   AF-A0A2V1APB4-F1
#
_cell.length_a   1.000
_cell.length_b   1.000
_cell.length_c   1.000
_cell.angle_alpha   90.00
_cell.angle_beta   90.00
_cell.angle_gamma   90.00
#
_symmetry.space_group_name_H-M   'P 1'
#
loop_
_entity.id
_entity.type
_entity.pdbx_description
1 polymer ?
#
loop_
_entity_poly.entity_id
_entity_poly.type
_entity_poly.pdbx_seq_one_letter_code
_entity_poly.pdbx_strand_id
1 'polypeptide(L)'
;MSPPTMVQKPVGSVGNLKSPVVRLDSGANDAQVSFADWEKFNFAPIRESTVSRAMTKRYFNDLDKYTESDVIIVGAGSAGLSAAYVLAKNRPNLKIAIIEASVSPGGGCWLGGQLFSAMVMRKPAHLFLDELEIAYEDEGDYVVVKHAALFMSTLMSKVLQFPNVKLFNATAVEDLITRRDESSGELRIAGVVTNWTLVTLNHDTQSCMDPNTLNANVVLSTTGHDGPFGAFCAKRLETLRPKSANEPFELGGMRGLDMNKAEDAIVKGTREVAPGLVIAGMELAEVDGSNRMGPTFGAMALSGVKAAESVLNVFDVRKKQNEATYGGLN
;
A
#
# COMPACT_ATOMS: atom_id res chain seq x y z
N MET A 1 30.15 33.48 -24.74
CA MET A 1 29.54 34.33 -23.70
C MET A 1 28.52 33.49 -22.96
N SER A 2 28.82 33.14 -21.71
CA SER A 2 27.89 32.39 -20.85
C SER A 2 26.68 33.26 -20.52
N PRO A 3 25.44 32.72 -20.51
CA PRO A 3 24.29 33.50 -20.08
C PRO A 3 24.44 33.87 -18.60
N PRO A 4 23.92 35.04 -18.16
CA PRO A 4 24.07 35.47 -16.79
C PRO A 4 23.37 34.48 -15.85
N THR A 5 24.13 33.99 -14.87
CA THR A 5 23.65 33.19 -13.76
C THR A 5 22.54 33.97 -13.05
N MET A 6 21.30 33.52 -13.21
CA MET A 6 20.16 34.12 -12.54
C MET A 6 20.30 33.82 -11.05
N VAL A 7 20.73 34.83 -10.29
CA VAL A 7 20.83 34.81 -8.83
C VAL A 7 19.49 34.35 -8.27
N GLN A 8 19.46 33.15 -7.66
CA GLN A 8 18.34 32.74 -6.83
C GLN A 8 18.21 33.78 -5.72
N LYS A 9 17.18 34.62 -5.79
CA LYS A 9 16.77 35.37 -4.62
C LYS A 9 16.42 34.35 -3.52
N PRO A 10 16.81 34.59 -2.26
CA PRO A 10 16.24 33.85 -1.15
C PRO A 10 14.72 33.94 -1.26
N VAL A 11 14.02 32.86 -0.94
CA VAL A 11 12.56 32.90 -0.79
C VAL A 11 12.28 33.98 0.25
N GLY A 12 11.87 35.15 -0.24
CA GLY A 12 11.65 36.32 0.60
C GLY A 12 10.65 35.96 1.69
N SER A 13 10.89 36.44 2.90
CA SER A 13 9.90 36.49 3.96
C SER A 13 8.58 36.94 3.34
N VAL A 14 7.53 36.12 3.49
CA VAL A 14 6.18 36.42 3.03
C VAL A 14 5.78 37.77 3.61
N GLY A 15 5.93 38.82 2.82
CA GLY A 15 5.45 40.15 3.18
C GLY A 15 3.94 40.05 3.37
N ASN A 16 3.45 40.65 4.46
CA ASN A 16 2.05 40.74 4.86
C ASN A 16 1.09 40.96 3.67
N LEU A 17 0.67 39.88 3.01
CA LEU A 17 -0.53 39.88 2.21
C LEU A 17 -1.65 39.59 3.19
N LYS A 18 -2.40 40.62 3.59
CA LYS A 18 -3.73 40.43 4.16
C LYS A 18 -4.61 39.85 3.06
N SER A 19 -4.53 38.53 2.87
CA SER A 19 -5.31 37.79 1.87
C SER A 19 -6.79 37.78 2.22
N PRO A 20 -7.69 37.66 1.23
CA PRO A 20 -9.11 37.41 1.48
C PRO A 20 -9.27 36.15 2.33
N VAL A 21 -9.99 36.27 3.45
CA VAL A 21 -10.22 35.18 4.40
C VAL A 21 -11.38 34.34 3.90
N VAL A 22 -11.11 33.12 3.44
CA VAL A 22 -12.15 32.10 3.25
C VAL A 22 -12.52 31.55 4.64
N ARG A 23 -13.78 31.65 5.03
CA ARG A 23 -14.34 31.01 6.23
C ARG A 23 -15.17 29.81 5.80
N LEU A 24 -15.04 28.68 6.48
CA LEU A 24 -15.79 27.45 6.14
C LEU A 24 -17.00 27.24 7.07
N ASP A 25 -17.15 28.11 8.06
CA ASP A 25 -18.27 28.18 8.97
C ASP A 25 -19.28 29.26 8.55
N SER A 26 -20.55 28.98 8.77
CA SER A 26 -21.64 29.94 8.65
C SER A 26 -22.58 29.77 9.83
N GLY A 27 -22.86 30.87 10.53
CA GLY A 27 -23.91 30.92 11.56
C GLY A 27 -25.28 31.35 11.01
N ALA A 28 -25.43 31.46 9.70
CA ALA A 28 -26.68 31.91 9.08
C ALA A 28 -27.71 30.77 9.04
N ASN A 29 -28.84 30.97 9.72
CA ASN A 29 -30.05 30.15 9.56
C ASN A 29 -31.01 30.90 8.61
N ASP A 30 -31.45 30.25 7.54
CA ASP A 30 -32.41 30.77 6.54
C ASP A 30 -32.02 32.12 5.89
N ALA A 31 -30.73 32.45 5.84
CA ALA A 31 -30.20 33.64 5.19
C ALA A 31 -29.10 33.31 4.16
N GLN A 32 -28.79 34.28 3.30
CA GLN A 32 -27.73 34.15 2.31
C GLN A 32 -26.36 33.93 3.00
N VAL A 33 -25.68 32.85 2.63
CA VAL A 33 -24.36 32.49 3.16
C VAL A 33 -23.26 33.09 2.29
N SER A 34 -22.21 33.62 2.91
CA SER A 34 -20.99 34.05 2.23
C SER A 34 -19.77 33.55 2.98
N PHE A 35 -18.94 32.77 2.29
CA PHE A 35 -17.68 32.22 2.81
C PHE A 35 -16.47 33.07 2.44
N ALA A 36 -16.59 33.90 1.41
CA ALA A 36 -15.56 34.82 0.94
C ALA A 36 -16.18 35.89 0.03
N ASP A 37 -15.44 36.99 -0.17
CA ASP A 37 -15.68 37.91 -1.28
C ASP A 37 -15.06 37.31 -2.55
N TRP A 38 -15.86 36.57 -3.32
CA TRP A 38 -15.40 35.85 -4.52
C TRP A 38 -15.00 36.78 -5.67
N GLU A 39 -15.51 38.01 -5.70
CA GLU A 39 -15.12 39.03 -6.69
C GLU A 39 -13.72 39.58 -6.42
N LYS A 40 -13.30 39.60 -5.14
CA LYS A 40 -11.93 39.99 -4.73
C LYS A 40 -11.00 38.81 -4.48
N PHE A 41 -11.46 37.59 -4.72
CA PHE A 41 -10.63 36.40 -4.53
C PHE A 41 -9.56 36.31 -5.61
N ASN A 42 -8.30 36.17 -5.18
CA ASN A 42 -7.21 35.81 -6.07
C ASN A 42 -6.21 34.89 -5.35
N PHE A 43 -5.66 33.93 -6.08
CA PHE A 43 -4.51 33.17 -5.61
C PHE A 43 -3.25 34.05 -5.59
N ALA A 44 -2.24 33.62 -4.83
CA ALA A 44 -0.90 34.17 -4.95
C ALA A 44 -0.30 33.84 -6.34
N PRO A 45 0.49 34.74 -6.95
CA PRO A 45 1.14 34.45 -8.24
C PRO A 45 2.09 33.25 -8.18
N ILE A 46 2.12 32.44 -9.25
CA ILE A 46 3.01 31.28 -9.37
C ILE A 46 3.52 31.14 -10.82
N ARG A 47 4.65 30.45 -11.00
CA ARG A 47 5.20 30.06 -12.31
C ARG A 47 5.16 28.55 -12.45
N GLU A 48 4.86 28.04 -13.64
CA GLU A 48 4.68 26.61 -13.94
C GLU A 48 5.91 25.79 -13.53
N SER A 49 7.12 26.29 -13.84
CA SER A 49 8.38 25.63 -13.46
C SER A 49 8.58 25.47 -11.95
N THR A 50 7.93 26.31 -11.12
CA THR A 50 7.95 26.17 -9.67
C THR A 50 7.18 24.93 -9.25
N VAL A 51 6.02 24.67 -9.87
CA VAL A 51 5.19 23.50 -9.60
C VAL A 51 5.90 22.22 -10.08
N SER A 52 6.45 22.23 -11.30
CA SER A 52 7.23 21.09 -11.83
C SER A 52 8.38 20.71 -10.90
N ARG A 53 9.23 21.68 -10.51
CA ARG A 53 10.34 21.46 -9.57
C ARG A 53 9.87 21.01 -8.19
N ALA A 54 8.74 21.53 -7.71
CA ALA A 54 8.21 21.16 -6.40
C ALA A 54 7.82 19.68 -6.34
N MET A 55 7.21 19.15 -7.41
CA MET A 55 6.82 17.74 -7.51
C MET A 55 8.02 16.84 -7.76
N THR A 56 8.84 17.14 -8.78
CA THR A 56 9.97 16.27 -9.16
C THR A 56 10.97 16.16 -8.03
N LYS A 57 11.36 17.26 -7.39
CA LYS A 57 12.29 17.22 -6.24
C LYS A 57 11.79 16.29 -5.12
N ARG A 58 10.48 16.30 -4.81
CA ARG A 58 9.92 15.43 -3.77
C ARG A 58 9.88 13.98 -4.21
N TYR A 59 9.42 13.71 -5.42
CA TYR A 59 9.33 12.34 -5.93
C TYR A 59 10.70 11.67 -6.05
N PHE A 60 11.71 12.38 -6.54
CA PHE A 60 13.07 11.85 -6.63
C PHE A 60 13.74 11.71 -5.26
N ASN A 61 13.45 12.58 -4.29
CA ASN A 61 13.88 12.37 -2.91
C ASN A 61 13.23 11.12 -2.28
N ASP A 62 11.96 10.87 -2.59
CA ASP A 62 11.29 9.64 -2.14
C ASP A 62 11.89 8.40 -2.80
N LEU A 63 12.17 8.45 -4.11
CA LEU A 63 12.85 7.36 -4.81
C LEU A 63 14.20 7.06 -4.15
N ASP A 64 15.06 8.06 -3.97
CA ASP A 64 16.37 7.92 -3.32
C ASP A 64 16.25 7.31 -1.91
N LYS A 65 15.33 7.84 -1.08
CA LYS A 65 15.12 7.36 0.30
C LYS A 65 14.62 5.92 0.37
N TYR A 66 13.74 5.51 -0.54
CA TYR A 66 13.02 4.23 -0.48
C TYR A 66 13.55 3.17 -1.46
N THR A 67 14.57 3.48 -2.27
CA THR A 67 15.34 2.46 -3.03
C THR A 67 15.86 1.36 -2.10
N GLU A 68 16.26 1.72 -0.88
CA GLU A 68 16.53 0.79 0.21
C GLU A 68 15.42 0.94 1.27
N SER A 69 14.44 0.05 1.29
CA SER A 69 13.31 0.08 2.23
C SER A 69 13.44 -0.98 3.32
N ASP A 70 12.89 -0.73 4.50
CA ASP A 70 12.81 -1.76 5.54
C ASP A 70 11.72 -2.78 5.21
N VAL A 71 10.55 -2.28 4.82
CA VAL A 71 9.40 -3.08 4.42
C VAL A 71 8.82 -2.54 3.12
N ILE A 72 8.57 -3.42 2.17
CA ILE A 72 7.80 -3.11 0.96
C ILE A 72 6.45 -3.83 1.04
N ILE A 73 5.36 -3.08 0.91
CA ILE A 73 4.00 -3.62 0.84
C ILE A 73 3.53 -3.54 -0.62
N VAL A 74 3.17 -4.67 -1.21
CA VAL A 74 2.69 -4.76 -2.60
C VAL A 74 1.17 -4.87 -2.62
N GLY A 75 0.51 -3.84 -3.15
CA GLY A 75 -0.94 -3.68 -3.17
C GLY A 75 -1.46 -2.90 -1.97
N ALA A 76 -2.03 -1.71 -2.23
CA ALA A 76 -2.67 -0.84 -1.26
C ALA A 76 -4.17 -1.13 -1.12
N GLY A 77 -4.54 -2.41 -1.07
CA GLY A 77 -5.89 -2.86 -0.73
C GLY A 77 -6.16 -2.78 0.77
N SER A 78 -7.33 -3.26 1.20
CA SER A 78 -7.73 -3.26 2.63
C SER A 78 -6.74 -3.99 3.53
N ALA A 79 -6.24 -5.16 3.13
CA ALA A 79 -5.24 -5.90 3.90
C ALA A 79 -3.88 -5.18 3.96
N GLY A 80 -3.39 -4.69 2.82
CA GLY A 80 -2.11 -3.98 2.73
C GLY A 80 -2.09 -2.69 3.52
N LEU A 81 -3.15 -1.88 3.42
CA LEU A 81 -3.26 -0.63 4.19
C LEU A 81 -3.52 -0.89 5.68
N SER A 82 -4.23 -1.96 6.05
CA SER A 82 -4.37 -2.34 7.47
C SER A 82 -3.02 -2.75 8.06
N ALA A 83 -2.21 -3.52 7.33
CA ALA A 83 -0.86 -3.87 7.74
C ALA A 83 0.04 -2.63 7.82
N ALA A 84 -0.02 -1.73 6.83
CA ALA A 84 0.74 -0.49 6.82
C ALA A 84 0.45 0.38 8.04
N TYR A 85 -0.83 0.52 8.42
CA TYR A 85 -1.26 1.26 9.60
C TYR A 85 -0.62 0.68 10.88
N VAL A 86 -0.74 -0.63 11.08
CA VAL A 86 -0.21 -1.31 12.27
C VAL A 86 1.32 -1.23 12.32
N LEU A 87 2.00 -1.48 11.19
CA LEU A 87 3.46 -1.40 11.10
C LEU A 87 3.98 0.01 11.39
N ALA A 88 3.41 1.02 10.71
CA ALA A 88 3.87 2.41 10.84
C ALA A 88 3.67 2.94 12.25
N LYS A 89 2.52 2.63 12.88
CA LYS A 89 2.21 3.01 14.26
C LYS A 89 3.18 2.41 15.26
N ASN A 90 3.52 1.12 15.12
CA ASN A 90 4.32 0.39 16.11
C ASN A 90 5.83 0.49 15.87
N ARG A 91 6.26 0.81 14.65
CA ARG A 91 7.68 0.92 14.29
C ARG A 91 7.94 2.20 13.47
N PRO A 92 7.86 3.38 14.11
CA PRO A 92 8.05 4.67 13.45
C PRO A 92 9.46 4.83 12.85
N ASN A 93 10.41 3.98 13.24
CA ASN A 93 11.77 3.95 12.74
C ASN A 93 11.94 3.18 11.40
N LEU A 94 10.95 2.40 10.96
CA LEU A 94 11.05 1.60 9.73
C LEU A 94 10.58 2.39 8.51
N LYS A 95 11.34 2.34 7.41
CA LYS A 95 10.96 2.84 6.09
C LYS A 95 9.96 1.88 5.42
N ILE A 96 8.70 2.29 5.31
CA ILE A 96 7.62 1.49 4.72
C ILE A 96 7.25 2.07 3.35
N ALA A 97 7.59 1.38 2.27
CA ALA A 97 7.14 1.72 0.92
C ALA A 97 5.94 0.86 0.53
N ILE A 98 4.90 1.49 0.00
CA ILE A 98 3.69 0.84 -0.51
C ILE A 98 3.69 1.00 -2.03
N ILE A 99 3.68 -0.11 -2.76
CA ILE A 99 3.66 -0.14 -4.22
C ILE A 99 2.27 -0.53 -4.67
N GLU A 100 1.57 0.38 -5.35
CA GLU A 100 0.20 0.18 -5.81
C GLU A 100 0.12 0.39 -7.33
N ALA A 101 -0.35 -0.64 -8.03
CA ALA A 101 -0.43 -0.60 -9.48
C ALA A 101 -1.47 0.43 -9.98
N SER A 102 -2.58 0.58 -9.28
CA SER A 102 -3.63 1.52 -9.68
C SER A 102 -3.22 2.96 -9.39
N VAL A 103 -3.77 3.91 -10.14
CA VAL A 103 -3.67 5.33 -9.77
C VAL A 103 -4.37 5.56 -8.43
N SER A 104 -5.55 4.96 -8.23
CA SER A 104 -6.30 5.03 -6.98
C SER A 104 -5.98 3.83 -6.09
N PRO A 105 -5.36 4.01 -4.91
CA PRO A 105 -5.25 2.95 -3.91
C PRO A 105 -6.63 2.55 -3.36
N GLY A 106 -6.68 1.49 -2.55
CA GLY A 106 -7.88 0.96 -1.89
C GLY A 106 -8.36 -0.37 -2.44
N GLY A 107 -7.86 -0.80 -3.60
CA GLY A 107 -8.23 -2.06 -4.25
C GLY A 107 -9.76 -2.22 -4.39
N GLY A 108 -10.28 -3.40 -4.05
CA GLY A 108 -11.73 -3.68 -4.07
C GLY A 108 -12.54 -3.07 -2.92
N CYS A 109 -11.93 -2.26 -2.05
CA CYS A 109 -12.54 -1.78 -0.81
C CYS A 109 -13.28 -0.43 -0.95
N TRP A 110 -13.71 -0.10 -2.17
CA TRP A 110 -14.52 1.11 -2.44
C TRP A 110 -16.03 0.83 -2.42
N LEU A 111 -16.41 -0.44 -2.51
CA LEU A 111 -17.80 -0.91 -2.59
C LEU A 111 -17.98 -2.14 -1.70
N GLY A 112 -19.24 -2.47 -1.42
CA GLY A 112 -19.66 -3.79 -0.97
C GLY A 112 -19.85 -4.75 -2.14
N GLY A 113 -20.75 -5.72 -1.99
CA GLY A 113 -21.09 -6.65 -3.07
C GLY A 113 -21.93 -6.00 -4.16
N GLN A 114 -21.74 -6.42 -5.42
CA GLN A 114 -22.61 -6.06 -6.55
C GLN A 114 -22.82 -4.54 -6.73
N LEU A 115 -21.76 -3.74 -6.51
CA LEU A 115 -21.80 -2.28 -6.57
C LEU A 115 -22.62 -1.58 -5.48
N PHE A 116 -23.09 -2.30 -4.46
CA PHE A 116 -23.69 -1.69 -3.28
C PHE A 116 -22.62 -1.04 -2.38
N SER A 117 -23.05 -0.24 -1.41
CA SER A 117 -22.15 0.61 -0.62
C SER A 117 -21.70 0.01 0.71
N ALA A 118 -22.62 -0.66 1.42
CA ALA A 118 -22.42 -1.08 2.81
C ALA A 118 -21.26 -2.08 2.93
N MET A 119 -20.46 -1.91 3.98
CA MET A 119 -19.33 -2.78 4.29
C MET A 119 -19.63 -3.56 5.57
N VAL A 120 -19.75 -4.87 5.43
CA VAL A 120 -19.96 -5.78 6.54
C VAL A 120 -18.61 -6.27 7.08
N MET A 121 -18.47 -6.23 8.41
CA MET A 121 -17.33 -6.81 9.13
C MET A 121 -17.83 -7.67 10.29
N ARG A 122 -17.52 -8.96 10.27
CA ARG A 122 -17.81 -9.87 11.38
C ARG A 122 -16.93 -9.56 12.60
N LYS A 123 -17.48 -9.72 13.81
CA LYS A 123 -16.71 -9.55 15.05
C LYS A 123 -15.65 -10.66 15.18
N PRO A 124 -14.44 -10.35 15.72
CA PRO A 124 -14.09 -9.13 16.45
C PRO A 124 -13.52 -7.99 15.58
N ALA A 125 -13.66 -7.98 14.25
CA ALA A 125 -13.02 -6.96 13.39
C ALA A 125 -13.46 -5.51 13.68
N HIS A 126 -14.63 -5.30 14.31
CA HIS A 126 -15.07 -3.99 14.80
C HIS A 126 -14.04 -3.28 15.71
N LEU A 127 -13.19 -4.01 16.44
CA LEU A 127 -12.14 -3.40 17.28
C LEU A 127 -11.12 -2.61 16.45
N PHE A 128 -10.91 -3.01 15.18
CA PHE A 128 -10.08 -2.26 14.26
C PHE A 128 -10.79 -1.02 13.71
N LEU A 129 -12.13 -1.04 13.64
CA LEU A 129 -12.91 0.16 13.33
C LEU A 129 -12.88 1.16 14.48
N ASP A 130 -12.97 0.68 15.73
CA ASP A 130 -12.85 1.52 16.93
C ASP A 130 -11.49 2.23 16.98
N GLU A 131 -10.40 1.50 16.73
CA GLU A 131 -9.03 2.02 16.60
C GLU A 131 -8.91 3.14 15.54
N LEU A 132 -9.67 3.02 14.45
CA LEU A 132 -9.71 4.02 13.38
C LEU A 132 -10.77 5.10 13.60
N GLU A 133 -11.55 5.02 14.68
CA GLU A 133 -12.67 5.91 15.00
C GLU A 133 -13.72 5.96 13.87
N ILE A 134 -13.97 4.82 13.23
CA ILE A 134 -14.97 4.68 12.15
C ILE A 134 -16.29 4.24 12.76
N ALA A 135 -17.34 5.05 12.58
CA ALA A 135 -18.69 4.70 12.99
C ALA A 135 -19.25 3.51 12.20
N TYR A 136 -19.98 2.64 12.88
CA TYR A 136 -20.68 1.50 12.33
C TYR A 136 -22.00 1.26 13.07
N GLU A 137 -22.90 0.52 12.44
CA GLU A 137 -24.12 -0.02 13.04
C GLU A 137 -23.82 -1.44 13.55
N ASP A 138 -24.15 -1.73 14.82
CA ASP A 138 -23.92 -3.04 15.44
C ASP A 138 -25.14 -3.94 15.28
N GLU A 139 -24.95 -5.09 14.62
CA GLU A 139 -26.00 -6.06 14.27
C GLU A 139 -25.81 -7.40 15.02
N GLY A 140 -25.08 -7.39 16.14
CA GLY A 140 -24.80 -8.58 16.94
C GLY A 140 -23.45 -9.19 16.60
N ASP A 141 -23.43 -10.26 15.80
CA ASP A 141 -22.19 -10.99 15.45
C ASP A 141 -21.33 -10.27 14.38
N TYR A 142 -21.86 -9.19 13.80
CA TYR A 142 -21.20 -8.36 12.80
C TYR A 142 -21.60 -6.90 12.95
N VAL A 143 -20.86 -6.03 12.28
CA VAL A 143 -21.11 -4.60 12.21
C VAL A 143 -21.15 -4.15 10.75
N VAL A 144 -21.81 -3.02 10.50
CA VAL A 144 -21.98 -2.46 9.16
C VAL A 144 -21.46 -1.02 9.14
N VAL A 145 -20.40 -0.78 8.35
CA VAL A 145 -19.97 0.58 8.01
C VAL A 145 -20.85 1.07 6.85
N LYS A 146 -21.44 2.26 7.01
CA LYS A 146 -22.41 2.83 6.07
C LYS A 146 -21.95 2.82 4.60
N HIS A 147 -20.65 2.94 4.38
CA HIS A 147 -20.05 2.85 3.05
C HIS A 147 -18.61 2.33 3.15
N ALA A 148 -18.24 1.36 2.31
CA ALA A 148 -16.87 0.85 2.20
C ALA A 148 -15.82 1.97 2.01
N ALA A 149 -16.14 2.98 1.21
CA ALA A 149 -15.32 4.17 1.01
C ALA A 149 -15.02 4.94 2.31
N LEU A 150 -15.92 4.94 3.31
CA LEU A 150 -15.65 5.58 4.61
C LEU A 150 -14.50 4.88 5.32
N PHE A 151 -14.54 3.55 5.37
CA PHE A 151 -13.45 2.76 5.94
C PHE A 151 -12.16 3.00 5.16
N MET A 152 -12.21 2.86 3.83
CA MET A 152 -11.00 2.87 3.04
C MET A 152 -10.32 4.24 3.01
N SER A 153 -11.09 5.31 2.87
CA SER A 153 -10.55 6.68 2.89
C SER A 153 -10.01 7.08 4.27
N THR A 154 -10.67 6.67 5.36
CA THR A 154 -10.21 6.96 6.72
C THR A 154 -8.89 6.24 7.03
N LEU A 155 -8.83 4.93 6.75
CA LEU A 155 -7.62 4.13 6.93
C LEU A 155 -6.46 4.69 6.08
N MET A 156 -6.71 4.97 4.80
CA MET A 156 -5.72 5.56 3.91
C MET A 156 -5.21 6.91 4.40
N SER A 157 -6.11 7.79 4.86
CA SER A 157 -5.74 9.10 5.42
C SER A 157 -4.82 8.94 6.63
N LYS A 158 -5.17 8.05 7.58
CA LYS A 158 -4.34 7.80 8.77
C LYS A 158 -2.99 7.18 8.39
N VAL A 159 -2.95 6.26 7.42
CA VAL A 159 -1.69 5.66 6.91
C VAL A 159 -0.77 6.71 6.27
N LEU A 160 -1.30 7.56 5.39
CA LEU A 160 -0.51 8.55 4.65
C LEU A 160 -0.02 9.72 5.51
N GLN A 161 -0.54 9.87 6.73
CA GLN A 161 -0.06 10.86 7.70
C GLN A 161 1.20 10.39 8.46
N PHE A 162 1.56 9.11 8.41
CA PHE A 162 2.78 8.63 9.03
C PHE A 162 4.03 9.11 8.27
N PRO A 163 5.04 9.68 8.96
CA PRO A 163 6.24 10.24 8.31
C PRO A 163 7.18 9.18 7.71
N ASN A 164 7.00 7.92 8.09
CA ASN A 164 7.80 6.78 7.68
C ASN A 164 7.11 5.88 6.63
N VAL A 165 5.97 6.33 6.10
CA VAL A 165 5.24 5.66 5.01
C VAL A 165 5.40 6.46 3.71
N LYS A 166 5.56 5.74 2.59
CA LYS A 166 5.46 6.32 1.25
C LYS A 166 4.59 5.44 0.37
N LEU A 167 3.61 6.08 -0.28
CA LEU A 167 2.81 5.45 -1.34
C LEU A 167 3.40 5.80 -2.71
N PHE A 168 3.76 4.77 -3.47
CA PHE A 168 4.05 4.80 -4.90
C PHE A 168 2.90 4.13 -5.64
N ASN A 169 1.83 4.90 -5.88
CA ASN A 169 0.72 4.51 -6.73
C ASN A 169 1.10 4.65 -8.22
N ALA A 170 0.27 4.09 -9.12
CA ALA A 170 0.56 3.95 -10.54
C ALA A 170 1.88 3.21 -10.87
N THR A 171 2.36 2.39 -9.93
CA THR A 171 3.62 1.65 -10.00
C THR A 171 3.32 0.17 -9.79
N ALA A 172 3.61 -0.68 -10.77
CA ALA A 172 3.43 -2.13 -10.67
C ALA A 172 4.72 -2.80 -10.20
N VAL A 173 4.56 -3.90 -9.45
CA VAL A 173 5.63 -4.87 -9.27
C VAL A 173 5.51 -5.89 -10.40
N GLU A 174 6.59 -6.09 -11.15
CA GLU A 174 6.64 -7.02 -12.29
C GLU A 174 7.61 -8.19 -12.09
N ASP A 175 8.47 -8.13 -11.06
CA ASP A 175 9.26 -9.27 -10.58
C ASP A 175 9.68 -9.09 -9.11
N LEU A 176 10.28 -10.13 -8.53
CA LEU A 176 10.85 -10.15 -7.19
C LEU A 176 12.38 -10.17 -7.26
N ILE A 177 13.01 -9.37 -6.40
CA ILE A 177 14.46 -9.48 -6.19
C ILE A 177 14.70 -10.71 -5.32
N THR A 178 15.47 -11.68 -5.82
CA THR A 178 15.76 -12.93 -5.10
C THR A 178 17.23 -13.04 -4.73
N ARG A 179 17.53 -13.81 -3.68
CA ARG A 179 18.87 -14.23 -3.26
C ARG A 179 18.86 -15.71 -2.92
N ARG A 180 20.01 -16.35 -3.05
CA ARG A 180 20.23 -17.72 -2.58
C ARG A 180 21.27 -17.70 -1.47
N ASP A 181 20.97 -18.39 -0.39
CA ASP A 181 22.00 -18.68 0.62
C ASP A 181 23.00 -19.68 0.03
N GLU A 182 24.29 -19.37 0.06
CA GLU A 182 25.33 -20.24 -0.54
C GLU A 182 25.49 -21.57 0.21
N SER A 183 25.11 -21.61 1.50
CA SER A 183 25.26 -22.79 2.35
C SER A 183 24.05 -23.72 2.32
N SER A 184 22.84 -23.17 2.38
CA SER A 184 21.60 -23.95 2.37
C SER A 184 20.96 -24.08 0.98
N GLY A 185 21.30 -23.18 0.05
CA GLY A 185 20.66 -23.09 -1.27
C GLY A 185 19.28 -22.41 -1.26
N GLU A 186 18.78 -22.04 -0.07
CA GLU A 186 17.43 -21.51 0.16
C GLU A 186 17.21 -20.23 -0.64
N LEU A 187 16.10 -20.17 -1.40
CA LEU A 187 15.70 -18.97 -2.12
C LEU A 187 14.99 -18.00 -1.18
N ARG A 188 15.47 -16.76 -1.15
CA ARG A 188 14.93 -15.68 -0.32
C ARG A 188 14.55 -14.48 -1.16
N ILE A 189 13.45 -13.82 -0.80
CA ILE A 189 13.02 -12.55 -1.39
C ILE A 189 13.69 -11.39 -0.64
N ALA A 190 14.18 -10.40 -1.39
CA ALA A 190 14.99 -9.29 -0.88
C ALA A 190 14.60 -7.93 -1.48
N GLY A 191 13.41 -7.84 -2.10
CA GLY A 191 12.92 -6.63 -2.74
C GLY A 191 12.01 -6.91 -3.92
N VAL A 192 11.70 -5.85 -4.67
CA VAL A 192 10.77 -5.88 -5.80
C VAL A 192 11.37 -5.19 -7.02
N VAL A 193 10.96 -5.67 -8.19
CA VAL A 193 11.24 -5.07 -9.48
C VAL A 193 9.99 -4.31 -9.91
N THR A 194 10.13 -3.02 -10.17
CA THR A 194 9.01 -2.09 -10.34
C THR A 194 9.06 -1.40 -11.68
N ASN A 195 7.89 -1.07 -12.22
CA ASN A 195 7.77 -0.15 -13.34
C ASN A 195 6.52 0.71 -13.18
N TRP A 196 6.37 1.73 -14.02
CA TRP A 196 5.06 2.36 -14.17
C TRP A 196 4.07 1.32 -14.66
N THR A 197 2.86 1.29 -14.08
CA THR A 197 1.89 0.26 -14.43
C THR A 197 1.51 0.26 -15.92
N LEU A 198 1.47 1.43 -16.54
CA LEU A 198 1.24 1.54 -17.98
C LEU A 198 2.39 0.96 -18.81
N VAL A 199 3.63 1.01 -18.32
CA VAL A 199 4.77 0.34 -18.98
C VAL A 199 4.60 -1.17 -18.87
N THR A 200 4.34 -1.69 -17.67
CA THR A 200 4.13 -3.13 -17.44
C THR A 200 2.98 -3.71 -18.29
N LEU A 201 1.91 -2.96 -18.52
CA LEU A 201 0.78 -3.38 -19.37
C LEU A 201 1.05 -3.29 -20.87
N ASN A 202 2.20 -2.75 -21.30
CA ASN A 202 2.50 -2.42 -22.70
C ASN A 202 3.90 -2.88 -23.16
N HIS A 203 4.46 -3.91 -22.53
CA HIS A 203 5.76 -4.49 -22.92
C HIS A 203 5.79 -4.96 -24.38
N ASP A 204 4.66 -5.43 -24.93
CA ASP A 204 4.57 -5.94 -26.31
C ASP A 204 4.24 -4.86 -27.36
N THR A 205 3.98 -3.61 -26.95
CA THR A 205 3.52 -2.55 -27.87
C THR A 205 4.55 -1.46 -28.12
N GLN A 206 5.73 -1.54 -27.50
CA GLN A 206 6.83 -0.58 -27.60
C GLN A 206 8.18 -1.30 -27.67
N SER A 207 9.28 -0.54 -27.83
CA SER A 207 10.62 -1.09 -27.55
C SER A 207 10.74 -1.47 -26.06
N CYS A 208 11.67 -2.36 -25.72
CA CYS A 208 11.89 -2.78 -24.34
C CYS A 208 12.12 -1.58 -23.41
N MET A 209 11.39 -1.56 -22.29
CA MET A 209 11.44 -0.52 -21.26
C MET A 209 11.79 -1.18 -19.92
N ASP A 210 13.08 -1.23 -19.62
CA ASP A 210 13.57 -1.92 -18.42
C ASP A 210 12.93 -1.39 -17.12
N PRO A 211 12.74 -2.27 -16.12
CA PRO A 211 12.27 -1.86 -14.80
C PRO A 211 13.29 -1.07 -14.00
N ASN A 212 12.80 -0.53 -12.87
CA ASN A 212 13.59 -0.09 -11.73
C ASN A 212 13.53 -1.12 -10.58
N THR A 213 14.34 -0.95 -9.54
CA THR A 213 14.44 -1.90 -8.42
C THR A 213 14.36 -1.23 -7.06
N LEU A 214 13.69 -1.88 -6.11
CA LEU A 214 13.62 -1.47 -4.72
C LEU A 214 13.99 -2.64 -3.82
N ASN A 215 15.02 -2.49 -3.01
CA ASN A 215 15.49 -3.48 -2.05
C ASN A 215 14.64 -3.42 -0.76
N ALA A 216 14.44 -4.58 -0.12
CA ALA A 216 13.70 -4.68 1.14
C ALA A 216 14.22 -5.78 2.08
N ASN A 217 14.09 -5.55 3.39
CA ASN A 217 14.28 -6.61 4.38
C ASN A 217 13.12 -7.60 4.37
N VAL A 218 11.89 -7.11 4.25
CA VAL A 218 10.71 -7.96 4.13
C VAL A 218 9.76 -7.38 3.09
N VAL A 219 9.29 -8.23 2.17
CA VAL A 219 8.19 -7.92 1.26
C VAL A 219 6.91 -8.50 1.84
N LEU A 220 5.89 -7.66 1.99
CA LEU A 220 4.53 -8.04 2.31
C LEU A 220 3.67 -7.95 1.04
N SER A 221 3.18 -9.07 0.53
CA SER A 221 2.28 -9.10 -0.62
C SER A 221 0.81 -9.20 -0.20
N THR A 222 0.03 -8.25 -0.71
CA THR A 222 -1.42 -8.14 -0.47
C THR A 222 -2.15 -7.75 -1.77
N THR A 223 -1.77 -8.39 -2.88
CA THR A 223 -2.23 -8.05 -4.24
C THR A 223 -3.65 -8.54 -4.57
N GLY A 224 -4.33 -9.16 -3.61
CA GLY A 224 -5.66 -9.74 -3.80
C GLY A 224 -5.63 -10.96 -4.74
N HIS A 225 -6.78 -11.30 -5.32
CA HIS A 225 -6.93 -12.46 -6.21
C HIS A 225 -7.40 -12.08 -7.63
N ASP A 226 -7.89 -10.85 -7.82
CA ASP A 226 -8.56 -10.42 -9.05
C ASP A 226 -7.66 -9.57 -9.95
N GLY A 227 -8.07 -9.44 -11.21
CA GLY A 227 -7.48 -8.51 -12.17
C GLY A 227 -6.10 -8.95 -12.70
N PRO A 228 -5.48 -8.12 -13.55
CA PRO A 228 -4.23 -8.46 -14.24
C PRO A 228 -3.04 -8.62 -13.28
N PHE A 229 -3.10 -8.03 -12.08
CA PHE A 229 -2.03 -8.08 -11.08
C PHE A 229 -2.40 -8.91 -9.84
N GLY A 230 -3.54 -9.60 -9.86
CA GLY A 230 -4.02 -10.40 -8.73
C GLY A 230 -3.10 -11.58 -8.43
N ALA A 231 -2.81 -11.78 -7.15
CA ALA A 231 -1.94 -12.84 -6.62
C ALA A 231 -0.54 -12.87 -7.25
N PHE A 232 0.02 -11.70 -7.54
CA PHE A 232 1.27 -11.57 -8.29
C PHE A 232 2.43 -12.32 -7.61
N CYS A 233 2.71 -12.05 -6.34
CA CYS A 233 3.88 -12.63 -5.67
C CYS A 233 3.72 -14.14 -5.47
N ALA A 234 2.50 -14.59 -5.18
CA ALA A 234 2.19 -16.02 -5.09
C ALA A 234 2.45 -16.76 -6.41
N LYS A 235 1.94 -16.24 -7.54
CA LYS A 235 2.17 -16.80 -8.89
C LYS A 235 3.64 -16.74 -9.28
N ARG A 236 4.32 -15.64 -8.93
CA ARG A 236 5.74 -15.48 -9.23
C ARG A 236 6.59 -16.46 -8.44
N LEU A 237 6.25 -16.72 -7.18
CA LEU A 237 6.93 -17.71 -6.35
C LEU A 237 6.84 -19.13 -6.92
N GLU A 238 5.67 -19.54 -7.42
CA GLU A 238 5.50 -20.83 -8.13
C GLU A 238 6.41 -20.93 -9.37
N THR A 239 6.55 -19.84 -10.13
CA THR A 239 7.44 -19.80 -11.29
C THR A 239 8.93 -19.87 -10.90
N LEU A 240 9.30 -19.25 -9.78
CA LEU A 240 10.68 -19.26 -9.25
C LEU A 240 11.04 -20.59 -8.57
N ARG A 241 10.04 -21.33 -8.11
CA ARG A 241 10.16 -22.60 -7.38
C ARG A 241 9.26 -23.68 -8.02
N PRO A 242 9.47 -24.03 -9.30
CA PRO A 242 8.61 -24.98 -10.00
C PRO A 242 8.70 -26.39 -9.39
N LYS A 243 7.78 -27.29 -9.77
CA LYS A 243 7.75 -28.69 -9.30
C LYS A 243 9.06 -29.46 -9.50
N SER A 244 9.86 -29.06 -10.48
CA SER A 244 11.18 -29.64 -10.78
C SER A 244 12.33 -29.06 -9.94
N ALA A 245 12.09 -28.00 -9.15
CA ALA A 245 13.10 -27.40 -8.29
C ALA A 245 13.30 -28.20 -7.00
N ASN A 246 14.45 -28.00 -6.35
CA ASN A 246 14.79 -28.65 -5.08
C ASN A 246 13.82 -28.29 -3.93
N GLU A 247 13.21 -27.10 -4.02
CA GLU A 247 12.24 -26.59 -3.04
C GLU A 247 10.98 -26.15 -3.79
N PRO A 248 10.10 -27.07 -4.23
CA PRO A 248 8.96 -26.68 -5.04
C PRO A 248 7.94 -25.85 -4.23
N PHE A 249 7.19 -25.01 -4.93
CA PHE A 249 6.03 -24.27 -4.43
C PHE A 249 4.92 -24.39 -5.47
N GLU A 250 3.74 -24.82 -5.05
CA GLU A 250 2.57 -24.97 -5.91
C GLU A 250 1.40 -24.22 -5.28
N LEU A 251 0.66 -23.47 -6.10
CA LEU A 251 -0.53 -22.78 -5.64
C LEU A 251 -1.65 -23.77 -5.31
N GLY A 252 -2.27 -23.58 -4.14
CA GLY A 252 -3.48 -24.31 -3.80
C GLY A 252 -4.63 -23.94 -4.74
N GLY A 253 -4.77 -22.67 -5.12
CA GLY A 253 -5.83 -22.12 -5.96
C GLY A 253 -7.11 -21.82 -5.18
N MET A 254 -7.59 -20.57 -5.24
CA MET A 254 -8.77 -20.14 -4.46
C MET A 254 -10.00 -21.03 -4.74
N ARG A 255 -10.75 -21.39 -3.69
CA ARG A 255 -11.94 -22.26 -3.76
C ARG A 255 -13.24 -21.47 -3.79
N GLY A 256 -14.36 -22.19 -3.84
CA GLY A 256 -15.71 -21.63 -3.77
C GLY A 256 -15.96 -20.79 -2.51
N LEU A 257 -17.08 -20.07 -2.49
CA LEU A 257 -17.42 -19.15 -1.40
C LEU A 257 -17.95 -19.91 -0.17
N ASP A 258 -17.29 -19.70 0.98
CA ASP A 258 -17.74 -20.14 2.31
C ASP A 258 -17.19 -19.15 3.34
N MET A 259 -18.01 -18.17 3.76
CA MET A 259 -17.56 -17.06 4.62
C MET A 259 -17.03 -17.54 5.98
N ASN A 260 -17.64 -18.58 6.55
CA ASN A 260 -17.28 -19.07 7.88
C ASN A 260 -15.88 -19.69 7.88
N LYS A 261 -15.56 -20.47 6.85
CA LYS A 261 -14.22 -21.07 6.72
C LYS A 261 -13.20 -20.09 6.16
N ALA A 262 -13.58 -19.28 5.19
CA ALA A 262 -12.68 -18.38 4.48
C ALA A 262 -12.03 -17.35 5.42
N GLU A 263 -12.84 -16.62 6.20
CA GLU A 263 -12.29 -15.52 7.01
C GLU A 263 -11.31 -16.03 8.06
N ASP A 264 -11.65 -17.11 8.75
CA ASP A 264 -10.79 -17.78 9.72
C ASP A 264 -9.49 -18.28 9.10
N ALA A 265 -9.58 -18.96 7.95
CA ALA A 265 -8.41 -19.51 7.25
C ALA A 265 -7.44 -18.41 6.82
N ILE A 266 -7.95 -17.30 6.27
CA ILE A 266 -7.11 -16.20 5.79
C ILE A 266 -6.39 -15.49 6.95
N VAL A 267 -7.09 -15.21 8.06
CA VAL A 267 -6.46 -14.58 9.23
C VAL A 267 -5.42 -15.51 9.85
N LYS A 268 -5.78 -16.79 10.10
CA LYS A 268 -4.87 -17.77 10.74
C LYS A 268 -3.68 -18.16 9.86
N GLY A 269 -3.87 -18.21 8.55
CA GLY A 269 -2.85 -18.61 7.60
C GLY A 269 -1.85 -17.50 7.25
N THR A 270 -2.16 -16.24 7.52
CA THR A 270 -1.27 -15.11 7.19
C THR A 270 0.09 -15.26 7.88
N ARG A 271 1.15 -15.32 7.07
CA ARG A 271 2.51 -15.68 7.51
C ARG A 271 3.58 -15.30 6.48
N GLU A 272 4.83 -15.50 6.86
CA GLU A 272 5.94 -15.61 5.91
C GLU A 272 5.81 -16.93 5.13
N VAL A 273 5.46 -16.84 3.84
CA VAL A 273 5.22 -17.99 2.95
C VAL A 273 6.53 -18.50 2.35
N ALA A 274 7.48 -17.60 2.11
CA ALA A 274 8.86 -17.91 1.77
C ALA A 274 9.77 -16.91 2.48
N PRO A 275 11.05 -17.22 2.73
CA PRO A 275 11.99 -16.31 3.38
C PRO A 275 11.96 -14.90 2.75
N GLY A 276 11.65 -13.88 3.55
CA GLY A 276 11.53 -12.49 3.12
C GLY A 276 10.19 -12.12 2.45
N LEU A 277 9.24 -13.05 2.31
CA LEU A 277 7.94 -12.84 1.68
C LEU A 277 6.79 -13.24 2.61
N VAL A 278 6.14 -12.23 3.19
CA VAL A 278 4.87 -12.38 3.92
C VAL A 278 3.72 -12.22 2.94
N ILE A 279 2.70 -13.07 3.04
CA ILE A 279 1.48 -12.96 2.22
C ILE A 279 0.26 -12.89 3.12
N ALA A 280 -0.65 -11.96 2.81
CA ALA A 280 -1.88 -11.74 3.56
C ALA A 280 -3.05 -11.37 2.64
N GLY A 281 -4.23 -11.23 3.25
CA GLY A 281 -5.46 -10.95 2.51
C GLY A 281 -5.79 -12.06 1.51
N MET A 282 -6.53 -11.70 0.47
CA MET A 282 -7.02 -12.71 -0.49
C MET A 282 -5.96 -13.35 -1.38
N GLU A 283 -4.76 -12.77 -1.50
CA GLU A 283 -3.66 -13.44 -2.22
C GLU A 283 -3.29 -14.77 -1.54
N LEU A 284 -3.43 -14.84 -0.21
CA LEU A 284 -3.19 -16.07 0.54
C LEU A 284 -4.19 -17.18 0.21
N ALA A 285 -5.40 -16.83 -0.26
CA ALA A 285 -6.39 -17.83 -0.69
C ALA A 285 -5.88 -18.65 -1.89
N GLU A 286 -5.11 -18.02 -2.78
CA GLU A 286 -4.47 -18.69 -3.92
C GLU A 286 -3.30 -19.56 -3.47
N VAL A 287 -2.54 -19.12 -2.46
CA VAL A 287 -1.46 -19.90 -1.86
C VAL A 287 -1.98 -21.17 -1.21
N ASP A 288 -2.90 -21.05 -0.26
CA ASP A 288 -3.32 -22.15 0.60
C ASP A 288 -4.51 -22.94 0.03
N GLY A 289 -5.13 -22.46 -1.06
CA GLY A 289 -6.33 -23.06 -1.62
C GLY A 289 -7.54 -22.96 -0.70
N SER A 290 -7.69 -21.80 -0.06
CA SER A 290 -8.80 -21.51 0.87
C SER A 290 -10.07 -21.07 0.14
N ASN A 291 -11.22 -21.16 0.81
CA ASN A 291 -12.46 -20.54 0.34
C ASN A 291 -12.33 -19.01 0.24
N ARG A 292 -13.15 -18.40 -0.62
CA ARG A 292 -13.35 -16.94 -0.64
C ARG A 292 -14.50 -16.52 0.27
N MET A 293 -14.46 -15.29 0.79
CA MET A 293 -15.54 -14.75 1.63
C MET A 293 -16.51 -13.84 0.87
N GLY A 294 -16.19 -13.35 -0.32
CA GLY A 294 -17.07 -12.41 -1.04
C GLY A 294 -17.21 -11.08 -0.30
N PRO A 295 -18.42 -10.50 -0.15
CA PRO A 295 -18.61 -9.11 0.29
C PRO A 295 -18.59 -8.92 1.82
N THR A 296 -17.61 -9.49 2.53
CA THR A 296 -17.32 -9.23 3.95
C THR A 296 -15.83 -8.95 4.13
N PHE A 297 -15.48 -8.01 5.00
CA PHE A 297 -14.14 -7.39 5.02
C PHE A 297 -13.37 -7.62 6.33
N GLY A 298 -13.95 -8.31 7.30
CA GLY A 298 -13.33 -8.53 8.61
C GLY A 298 -11.99 -9.24 8.52
N ALA A 299 -11.91 -10.30 7.70
CA ALA A 299 -10.65 -11.00 7.45
C ALA A 299 -9.58 -10.14 6.78
N MET A 300 -9.94 -9.18 5.92
CA MET A 300 -8.94 -8.33 5.28
C MET A 300 -8.28 -7.40 6.29
N ALA A 301 -9.07 -6.78 7.17
CA ALA A 301 -8.53 -5.97 8.25
C ALA A 301 -7.63 -6.78 9.19
N LEU A 302 -8.13 -7.91 9.71
CA LEU A 302 -7.40 -8.71 10.69
C LEU A 302 -6.24 -9.51 10.10
N SER A 303 -6.30 -9.92 8.84
CA SER A 303 -5.13 -10.48 8.15
C SER A 303 -4.05 -9.42 7.96
N GLY A 304 -4.40 -8.15 7.69
CA GLY A 304 -3.43 -7.06 7.70
C GLY A 304 -2.75 -6.87 9.06
N VAL A 305 -3.52 -6.94 10.15
CA VAL A 305 -2.97 -6.92 11.52
C VAL A 305 -2.00 -8.08 11.75
N LYS A 306 -2.39 -9.31 11.39
CA LYS A 306 -1.54 -10.50 11.50
C LYS A 306 -0.30 -10.43 10.59
N ALA A 307 -0.42 -9.79 9.43
CA ALA A 307 0.68 -9.58 8.51
C ALA A 307 1.72 -8.65 9.11
N ALA A 308 1.30 -7.56 9.76
CA ALA A 308 2.19 -6.67 10.49
C ALA A 308 2.96 -7.44 11.57
N GLU A 309 2.28 -8.26 12.38
CA GLU A 309 2.93 -9.13 13.36
C GLU A 309 3.95 -10.08 12.71
N SER A 310 3.57 -10.73 11.61
CA SER A 310 4.44 -11.66 10.89
C SER A 310 5.69 -10.98 10.34
N VAL A 311 5.54 -9.78 9.75
CA VAL A 311 6.67 -8.95 9.27
C VAL A 311 7.61 -8.63 10.42
N LEU A 312 7.10 -8.18 11.56
CA LEU A 312 7.93 -7.82 12.71
C LEU A 312 8.68 -9.01 13.30
N ASN A 313 8.04 -10.19 13.35
CA ASN A 313 8.66 -11.40 13.89
C ASN A 313 9.85 -11.89 13.07
N VAL A 314 9.86 -11.64 11.75
CA VAL A 314 10.95 -12.10 10.86
C VAL A 314 11.95 -10.99 10.53
N PHE A 315 11.60 -9.72 10.78
CA PHE A 315 12.34 -8.55 10.34
C PHE A 315 13.84 -8.60 10.64
N ASP A 316 14.23 -8.81 11.91
CA ASP A 316 15.64 -8.75 12.31
C ASP A 316 16.46 -9.89 11.69
N VAL A 317 15.85 -11.06 11.53
CA VAL A 317 16.49 -12.21 10.86
C VAL A 317 16.74 -11.89 9.39
N ARG A 318 15.72 -11.37 8.68
CA ARG A 318 15.85 -11.06 7.24
C ARG A 318 16.77 -9.88 6.98
N LYS A 319 16.74 -8.86 7.84
CA LYS A 319 17.69 -7.75 7.82
C LYS A 319 19.13 -8.24 7.96
N LYS A 320 19.43 -9.08 8.96
CA LYS A 320 20.76 -9.66 9.15
C LYS A 320 21.22 -10.49 7.94
N GLN A 321 20.31 -11.27 7.35
CA GLN A 321 20.61 -12.05 6.14
C GLN A 321 20.93 -11.15 4.94
N ASN A 322 20.17 -10.06 4.73
CA ASN A 322 20.45 -9.09 3.68
C ASN A 322 21.81 -8.41 3.88
N GLU A 323 22.06 -7.92 5.09
CA GLU A 323 23.32 -7.28 5.48
C GLU A 323 24.53 -8.18 5.24
N ALA A 324 24.42 -9.45 5.61
CA ALA A 324 25.50 -10.41 5.40
C ALA A 324 25.77 -10.72 3.92
N THR A 325 24.76 -10.62 3.05
CA THR A 325 24.94 -11.02 1.64
C THR A 325 25.52 -9.88 0.78
N TYR A 326 25.13 -8.61 0.98
CA TYR A 326 25.61 -7.49 0.15
C TYR A 326 25.82 -6.16 0.90
N GLY A 327 25.87 -6.16 2.24
CA GLY A 327 25.96 -4.95 3.05
C GLY A 327 24.58 -4.42 3.50
N GLY A 328 24.58 -3.52 4.48
CA GLY A 328 23.35 -2.97 5.04
C GLY A 328 22.71 -1.86 4.22
N LEU A 329 21.41 -1.66 4.46
CA LEU A 329 20.68 -0.49 3.97
C LEU A 329 21.30 0.75 4.63
N ASN A 330 22.03 1.57 3.86
CA ASN A 330 22.55 2.86 4.35
C ASN A 330 21.45 3.92 4.44
#